data_AF-A0A527UUI0-F1
#
_entry.id   AF-A0A527UUI0-F1
#
_cell.length_a   1.000
_cell.length_b   1.000
_cell.length_c   1.000
_cell.angle_alpha   90.00
_cell.angle_beta   90.00
_cell.angle_gamma   90.00
#
_symmetry.space_group_name_H-M   'P 1'
#
loop_
_entity.id
_entity.type
_entity.pdbx_description
1 polymer ?
#
loop_
_entity_poly.entity_id
_entity_poly.type
_entity_poly.pdbx_seq_one_letter_code
_entity_poly.pdbx_strand_id
1 'polypeptide(L)'
;GSDIIPATFGQLNPEQVIAANPDHVVITSADWEAYVPGGHWIPLGPGADPQVTRKKLERFPTRNAYTGIAAQETRNFHGIWHQFYNSP
;
A
#
# COMPACT_ATOMS: atom_id res chain seq x y z
N GLY A 1 9.92 -11.58 -9.60
CA GLY A 1 9.78 -11.09 -8.21
C GLY A 1 11.12 -10.69 -7.64
N SER A 2 12.05 -11.65 -7.54
CA SER A 2 13.47 -11.45 -7.16
C SER A 2 14.27 -10.54 -8.10
N ASP A 3 13.83 -10.38 -9.34
CA ASP A 3 14.55 -9.55 -10.34
C ASP A 3 14.40 -8.05 -10.13
N ILE A 4 13.47 -7.63 -9.26
CA ILE A 4 13.08 -6.23 -9.08
C ILE A 4 13.45 -5.72 -7.69
N ILE A 5 13.39 -6.58 -6.66
CA ILE A 5 13.89 -6.25 -5.32
C ILE A 5 14.86 -7.35 -4.89
N PRO A 6 16.17 -7.05 -4.82
CA PRO A 6 17.18 -8.04 -4.44
C PRO A 6 17.18 -8.38 -2.93
N ALA A 7 16.35 -7.70 -2.13
CA ALA A 7 16.22 -7.89 -0.68
C ALA A 7 14.75 -7.97 -0.24
N THR A 8 14.48 -8.34 1.02
CA THR A 8 13.12 -8.44 1.59
C THR A 8 12.35 -7.11 1.55
N PHE A 9 13.07 -5.98 1.52
CA PHE A 9 12.53 -4.64 1.36
C PHE A 9 13.38 -3.88 0.36
N GLY A 10 12.75 -3.04 -0.45
CA GLY A 10 13.45 -2.11 -1.33
C GLY A 10 12.53 -0.99 -1.78
N GLN A 11 13.13 0.14 -2.09
CA GLN A 11 12.41 1.25 -2.71
C GLN A 11 12.35 1.00 -4.21
N LEU A 12 11.14 0.97 -4.74
CA LEU A 12 10.89 0.90 -6.18
C LEU A 12 10.58 2.27 -6.72
N ASN A 13 11.21 2.61 -7.83
CA ASN A 13 10.85 3.81 -8.57
C ASN A 13 9.46 3.60 -9.22
N PRO A 14 8.63 4.65 -9.31
CA PRO A 14 7.32 4.59 -9.96
C PRO A 14 7.36 3.96 -11.36
N GLU A 15 8.38 4.27 -12.15
CA GLU A 15 8.57 3.72 -13.50
C GLU A 15 8.79 2.20 -13.50
N GLN A 16 9.49 1.67 -12.49
CA GLN A 16 9.69 0.23 -12.35
C GLN A 16 8.38 -0.49 -11.99
N VAL A 17 7.50 0.16 -11.22
CA VAL A 17 6.17 -0.38 -10.91
C VAL A 17 5.31 -0.44 -12.17
N ILE A 18 5.35 0.61 -13.00
CA ILE A 18 4.63 0.66 -14.27
C ILE A 18 5.17 -0.42 -15.23
N ALA A 19 6.49 -0.53 -15.37
CA ALA A 19 7.13 -1.53 -16.22
C ALA A 19 6.86 -2.98 -15.74
N ALA A 20 6.78 -3.19 -14.43
CA ALA A 20 6.46 -4.49 -13.86
C ALA A 20 4.99 -4.90 -14.06
N ASN A 21 4.10 -3.92 -14.29
CA ASN A 21 2.66 -4.11 -14.51
C ASN A 21 2.01 -5.15 -13.57
N PRO A 22 2.05 -4.96 -12.24
CA PRO A 22 1.56 -5.97 -11.31
C PRO A 22 0.03 -6.08 -11.33
N ASP A 23 -0.48 -7.30 -11.17
CA ASP A 23 -1.91 -7.58 -11.04
C ASP A 23 -2.48 -7.20 -9.66
N HIS A 24 -1.62 -7.17 -8.63
CA HIS A 24 -1.98 -6.87 -7.25
C HIS A 24 -0.98 -5.92 -6.61
N VAL A 25 -1.49 -4.94 -5.84
CA VAL A 25 -0.67 -4.05 -5.02
C VAL A 25 -1.03 -4.23 -3.55
N VAL A 26 -0.05 -4.58 -2.74
CA VAL A 26 -0.19 -4.75 -1.28
C VAL A 26 0.54 -3.60 -0.58
N ILE A 27 -0.19 -2.87 0.25
CA ILE A 27 0.29 -1.71 1.00
C ILE A 27 0.34 -2.06 2.47
N THR A 28 1.52 -2.05 3.07
CA THR A 28 1.65 -2.20 4.52
C THR A 28 1.51 -0.84 5.21
N SER A 29 0.60 -0.71 6.17
CA SER A 29 0.38 0.53 6.94
C SER A 29 -0.03 0.24 8.39
N ALA A 30 -0.02 1.25 9.24
CA ALA A 30 -0.52 1.19 10.62
C ALA A 30 -1.13 2.54 10.99
N ASP A 31 -1.68 2.64 12.21
CA ASP A 31 -2.01 3.95 12.76
C ASP A 31 -0.72 4.72 13.09
N TRP A 32 -0.46 5.76 12.29
CA TRP A 32 0.70 6.64 12.45
C TRP A 32 0.29 8.06 12.84
N GLU A 33 -0.95 8.31 13.28
CA GLU A 33 -1.41 9.68 13.62
C GLU A 33 -0.49 10.35 14.65
N ALA A 34 -0.02 9.59 15.65
CA ALA A 34 0.90 10.09 16.68
C ALA A 34 2.29 10.50 16.14
N TYR A 35 2.70 9.97 14.98
CA TYR A 35 4.03 10.20 14.40
C TYR A 35 3.99 11.13 13.18
N VAL A 36 2.94 11.02 12.36
CA VAL A 36 2.71 11.79 11.13
C VAL A 36 1.24 12.22 11.09
N PRO A 37 0.86 13.24 11.88
CA PRO A 37 -0.52 13.71 11.94
C PRO A 37 -0.96 14.24 10.57
N GLY A 38 -2.13 13.80 10.12
CA GLY A 38 -2.64 14.15 8.79
C GLY A 38 -1.91 13.50 7.60
N GLY A 39 -0.99 12.57 7.88
CA GLY A 39 -0.28 11.82 6.86
C GLY A 39 -1.16 10.92 6.00
N HIS A 40 -0.59 10.48 4.88
CA HIS A 40 -1.24 9.61 3.90
C HIS A 40 -1.08 8.11 4.22
N TRP A 41 -1.06 7.78 5.51
CA TRP A 41 -1.06 6.42 6.02
C TRP A 41 -2.49 5.90 6.15
N ILE A 42 -2.69 4.59 5.99
CA ILE A 42 -3.98 3.91 6.19
C ILE A 42 -4.06 3.45 7.65
N PRO A 43 -5.08 3.85 8.44
CA PRO A 43 -5.30 3.31 9.79
C PRO A 43 -5.58 1.82 9.67
N LEU A 44 -4.63 1.00 10.10
CA LEU A 44 -4.80 -0.45 10.16
C LEU A 44 -4.42 -0.87 11.58
N GLY A 45 -5.21 -1.77 12.15
CA GLY A 45 -5.02 -2.26 13.52
C GLY A 45 -6.33 -2.43 14.29
N PRO A 46 -6.25 -2.90 15.54
CA PRO A 46 -7.42 -3.04 16.42
C PRO A 46 -8.13 -1.69 16.62
N GLY A 47 -9.45 -1.66 16.40
CA GLY A 47 -10.24 -0.43 16.55
C GLY A 47 -10.17 0.54 15.36
N ALA A 48 -9.47 0.19 14.27
CA ALA A 48 -9.48 1.00 13.05
C ALA A 48 -10.87 0.99 12.40
N ASP A 49 -11.35 2.16 12.00
CA ASP A 49 -12.63 2.30 11.29
C ASP A 49 -12.48 1.77 9.85
N PRO A 50 -13.25 0.73 9.43
CA PRO A 50 -13.20 0.20 8.08
C PRO A 50 -13.53 1.22 6.99
N GLN A 51 -14.41 2.20 7.28
CA GLN A 51 -14.78 3.25 6.32
C GLN A 51 -13.62 4.21 6.09
N VAL A 52 -12.95 4.65 7.17
CA VAL A 52 -11.76 5.50 7.07
C VAL A 52 -10.62 4.75 6.37
N THR A 53 -10.44 3.48 6.72
CA THR A 53 -9.46 2.59 6.11
C THR A 53 -9.66 2.50 4.60
N ARG A 54 -10.88 2.19 4.16
CA ARG A 54 -11.24 2.09 2.74
C ARG A 54 -11.06 3.42 2.01
N LYS A 55 -11.55 4.52 2.58
CA LYS A 55 -11.40 5.86 2.00
C LYS A 55 -9.93 6.24 1.80
N LYS A 56 -9.06 5.92 2.77
CA LYS A 56 -7.63 6.17 2.63
C LYS A 56 -6.95 5.24 1.62
N LEU A 57 -7.38 3.98 1.52
CA LEU A 57 -6.90 3.03 0.51
C LEU A 57 -7.26 3.45 -0.92
N GLU A 58 -8.45 4.02 -1.14
CA GLU A 58 -8.94 4.48 -2.46
C GLU A 58 -8.07 5.59 -3.08
N ARG A 59 -7.26 6.29 -2.29
CA ARG A 59 -6.30 7.27 -2.79
C ARG A 59 -5.08 6.63 -3.47
N PHE A 60 -4.77 5.38 -3.18
CA PHE A 60 -3.58 4.74 -3.73
C PHE A 60 -3.70 4.50 -5.24
N PRO A 61 -4.79 3.91 -5.77
CA PRO A 61 -4.99 3.76 -7.21
C PRO A 61 -4.96 5.06 -8.02
N THR A 62 -5.19 6.21 -7.40
CA THR A 62 -5.18 7.52 -8.08
C THR A 62 -3.77 8.13 -8.20
N ARG A 63 -2.73 7.46 -7.69
CA ARG A 63 -1.35 7.97 -7.76
C ARG A 63 -0.76 7.70 -9.14
N ASN A 64 -0.05 8.68 -9.69
CA ASN A 64 0.65 8.56 -10.98
C ASN A 64 1.62 7.37 -11.05
N ALA A 65 2.10 6.89 -9.89
CA ALA A 65 2.96 5.71 -9.81
C ALA A 65 2.29 4.40 -10.21
N TYR A 66 0.96 4.37 -10.34
CA TYR A 66 0.19 3.19 -10.73
C TYR A 66 -0.58 3.40 -12.04
N THR A 67 -0.28 4.46 -12.79
CA THR A 67 -0.99 4.73 -14.04
C THR A 67 -0.77 3.59 -15.05
N GLY A 68 -1.87 2.99 -15.51
CA GLY A 68 -1.87 1.99 -16.58
C GLY A 68 -1.41 0.59 -16.16
N ILE A 69 -1.29 0.30 -14.86
CA ILE A 69 -1.02 -1.06 -14.39
C ILE A 69 -2.32 -1.86 -14.22
N ALA A 70 -2.25 -3.17 -14.40
CA ALA A 70 -3.37 -4.09 -14.26
C ALA A 70 -4.08 -3.96 -12.90
N ALA A 71 -3.33 -3.79 -11.79
CA ALA A 71 -3.91 -3.56 -10.47
C ALA A 71 -4.79 -2.30 -10.39
N GLN A 72 -4.49 -1.24 -11.16
CA GLN A 72 -5.31 -0.01 -11.20
C GLN A 72 -6.64 -0.27 -11.90
N GLU A 73 -6.61 -0.95 -13.04
CA GLU A 73 -7.79 -1.27 -13.85
C GLU A 73 -8.73 -2.23 -13.11
N THR A 74 -8.17 -3.24 -12.46
CA THR A 74 -8.91 -4.28 -11.72
C THR A 74 -9.25 -3.88 -10.28
N ARG A 75 -8.73 -2.73 -9.80
CA ARG A 75 -8.86 -2.24 -8.41
C ARG A 75 -8.33 -3.23 -7.35
N ASN A 76 -7.31 -4.02 -7.69
CA ASN A 76 -6.67 -5.01 -6.82
C ASN A 76 -5.63 -4.38 -5.86
N PHE A 77 -6.11 -3.48 -4.99
CA PHE A 77 -5.30 -2.84 -3.95
C PHE A 77 -5.71 -3.36 -2.57
N HIS A 78 -4.72 -3.76 -1.78
CA HIS A 78 -4.92 -4.39 -0.48
C HIS A 78 -4.09 -3.67 0.59
N GLY A 79 -4.67 -3.46 1.78
CA GLY A 79 -3.96 -2.93 2.94
C GLY A 79 -3.67 -4.03 3.96
N ILE A 80 -2.43 -4.16 4.42
CA ILE A 80 -2.03 -5.09 5.49
C ILE A 80 -1.43 -4.30 6.66
N TRP A 81 -1.77 -4.70 7.88
CA TRP A 81 -1.26 -4.05 9.07
C TRP A 81 0.24 -4.31 9.25
N HIS A 82 1.03 -3.25 9.39
CA HIS A 82 2.50 -3.32 9.42
C HIS A 82 3.04 -4.09 10.64
N GLN A 83 2.30 -4.07 11.76
CA GLN A 83 2.65 -4.79 12.99
C GLN A 83 1.99 -6.19 13.08
N PHE A 84 1.45 -6.72 11.97
CA PHE A 84 0.80 -8.04 11.97
C PHE A 84 1.70 -9.17 12.50
N TYR A 85 3.03 -9.02 12.40
CA TYR A 85 3.99 -9.99 12.90
C TYR A 85 4.33 -9.87 14.39
N ASN A 86 3.89 -8.81 15.08
CA ASN A 86 4.39 -8.47 16.42
C ASN A 86 3.36 -8.65 17.55
N SER A 87 2.22 -9.29 17.26
CA SER A 87 1.24 -9.67 18.26
C SER A 87 0.75 -11.11 17.99
N PRO A 88 1.02 -12.09 18.87
CA PRO A 88 0.49 -13.45 18.76
C PRO A 88 -1.03 -13.51 18.97
#